data_AF-A0A662WER9-F1
#
_entry.id   AF-A0A662WER9-F1
#
_cell.length_a   1.000
_cell.length_b   1.000
_cell.length_c   1.000
_cell.angle_alpha   90.00
_cell.angle_beta   90.00
_cell.angle_gamma   90.00
#
_symmetry.space_group_name_H-M   'P 1'
#
loop_
_entity.id
_entity.type
_entity.pdbx_description
1 polymer ?
#
loop_
_entity_poly.entity_id
_entity_poly.type
_entity_poly.pdbx_seq_one_letter_code
_entity_poly.pdbx_strand_id
1 'polypeptide(L)'
;MCMPRDPADKELDPVKMRETKIPSFDAFFESAAAPLNELVEIHNSIAHREESVKAAAAALHGGTQIRLTVERAGQVALVFWCYDDKNQVHVLTAAEREEKLDFSVELREAFEVSDHAISTLNTAMQKPPTDAPLCQFAEKRGRLIVTKREQLDVLVRDVNVAVFTLRKHLMIQAQVTNLCEAVYDLLEELAKVDNLSALSATTSENGAIKIMNGEDPVDLRAIDNLTAPAAQLRDAMVELLESMETAAASVPELAESCAAFSEEAKEFPAKIPDAVTNAGLGNGEIPKVATVTARNVKAICNGSKIARVTTVMIKYACREVMLATSIPMGA
;
A
#
# COMPACT_ATOMS: atom_id res chain seq x y z
N MET A 1 -15.47 16.82 -8.25
CA MET A 1 -14.10 16.97 -7.71
C MET A 1 -13.69 15.64 -7.09
N CYS A 2 -12.67 14.95 -7.60
CA CYS A 2 -12.02 13.89 -6.81
C CYS A 2 -11.19 14.61 -5.75
N MET A 3 -11.52 14.41 -4.47
CA MET A 3 -10.66 14.91 -3.40
C MET A 3 -9.28 14.22 -3.50
N PRO A 4 -8.18 14.92 -3.19
CA PRO A 4 -6.90 14.25 -2.94
C PRO A 4 -7.13 13.14 -1.91
N ARG A 5 -6.52 11.97 -2.12
CA ARG A 5 -6.56 10.90 -1.12
C ARG A 5 -6.04 11.48 0.19
N ASP A 6 -6.77 11.31 1.29
CA ASP A 6 -6.25 11.67 2.60
C ASP A 6 -5.09 10.69 2.88
N PRO A 7 -3.87 11.16 3.11
CA PRO A 7 -2.78 10.27 3.47
C PRO A 7 -2.99 9.57 4.83
N ALA A 8 -4.10 9.83 5.55
CA ALA A 8 -4.57 9.04 6.69
C ALA A 8 -5.45 7.85 6.29
N ASP A 9 -5.70 7.62 4.99
CA ASP A 9 -6.46 6.46 4.50
C ASP A 9 -5.70 5.17 4.80
N LYS A 10 -6.09 4.56 5.93
CA LYS A 10 -5.51 3.33 6.48
C LYS A 10 -5.38 2.25 5.40
N GLU A 11 -4.24 1.57 5.39
CA GLU A 11 -4.03 0.31 4.68
C GLU A 11 -5.23 -0.61 4.95
N LEU A 12 -5.83 -1.18 3.91
CA LEU A 12 -7.00 -2.03 4.05
C LEU A 12 -6.61 -3.39 4.65
N ASP A 13 -7.40 -3.86 5.62
CA ASP A 13 -7.24 -5.18 6.23
C ASP A 13 -7.57 -6.28 5.21
N PRO A 14 -6.73 -7.32 5.11
CA PRO A 14 -7.16 -8.56 4.50
C PRO A 14 -8.41 -9.08 5.21
N VAL A 15 -9.40 -9.48 4.43
CA VAL A 15 -10.67 -9.95 4.95
C VAL A 15 -10.53 -11.40 5.40
N LYS A 16 -10.70 -11.62 6.70
CA LYS A 16 -10.78 -12.95 7.31
C LYS A 16 -12.24 -13.34 7.53
N MET A 17 -12.68 -14.40 6.86
CA MET A 17 -14.00 -14.98 7.09
C MET A 17 -14.01 -15.76 8.39
N ARG A 18 -15.15 -15.72 9.07
CA ARG A 18 -15.35 -16.41 10.35
C ARG A 18 -16.14 -17.69 10.11
N GLU A 19 -15.74 -18.78 10.76
CA GLU A 19 -16.41 -20.07 10.66
C GLU A 19 -17.82 -20.00 11.25
N THR A 20 -18.80 -20.39 10.44
CA THR A 20 -20.22 -20.47 10.79
C THR A 20 -20.61 -21.84 11.35
N LYS A 21 -19.77 -22.87 11.17
CA LYS A 21 -20.05 -24.30 11.43
C LYS A 21 -21.08 -24.89 10.47
N ILE A 22 -21.39 -24.20 9.38
CA ILE A 22 -22.26 -24.70 8.32
C ILE A 22 -21.37 -24.88 7.09
N PRO A 23 -21.02 -26.13 6.72
CA PRO A 23 -20.01 -26.39 5.69
C PRO A 23 -20.25 -25.70 4.36
N SER A 24 -21.51 -25.62 3.90
CA SER A 24 -21.87 -24.94 2.66
C SER A 24 -21.70 -23.42 2.74
N PHE A 25 -21.96 -22.81 3.90
CA PHE A 25 -21.75 -21.38 4.10
C PHE A 25 -20.26 -21.07 4.19
N ASP A 26 -19.51 -21.89 4.92
CA ASP A 26 -18.07 -21.71 5.12
C ASP A 26 -17.30 -21.84 3.80
N ALA A 27 -17.63 -22.85 2.98
CA ALA A 27 -17.03 -23.02 1.65
C ALA A 27 -17.32 -21.83 0.71
N PHE A 28 -18.54 -21.30 0.75
CA PHE A 28 -18.89 -20.10 0.00
C PHE A 28 -18.10 -18.88 0.47
N PHE A 29 -18.08 -18.63 1.79
CA PHE A 29 -17.38 -17.47 2.34
C PHE A 29 -15.88 -17.53 2.06
N GLU A 30 -15.26 -18.70 2.15
CA GLU A 30 -13.86 -18.90 1.77
C GLU A 30 -13.62 -18.58 0.29
N SER A 31 -14.48 -19.04 -0.61
CA SER A 31 -14.39 -18.75 -2.05
C SER A 31 -14.55 -17.25 -2.34
N ALA A 32 -15.51 -16.60 -1.68
CA ALA A 32 -15.76 -15.17 -1.83
C ALA A 32 -14.65 -14.28 -1.24
N ALA A 33 -13.84 -14.81 -0.32
CA ALA A 33 -12.75 -14.06 0.30
C ALA A 33 -11.57 -13.84 -0.66
N ALA A 34 -11.35 -14.73 -1.62
CA ALA A 34 -10.22 -14.66 -2.56
C ALA A 34 -10.23 -13.37 -3.42
N PRO A 35 -11.26 -13.09 -4.25
CA PRO A 35 -11.27 -11.89 -5.09
C PRO A 35 -11.31 -10.60 -4.25
N LEU A 36 -11.91 -10.65 -3.07
CA LEU A 36 -11.94 -9.53 -2.14
C LEU A 36 -10.55 -9.19 -1.58
N ASN A 37 -9.78 -10.21 -1.20
CA ASN A 37 -8.41 -10.02 -0.73
C ASN A 37 -7.48 -9.58 -1.86
N GLU A 38 -7.69 -10.05 -3.09
CA GLU A 38 -6.94 -9.58 -4.25
C GLU A 38 -7.19 -8.08 -4.52
N LEU A 39 -8.44 -7.61 -4.42
CA LEU A 39 -8.75 -6.17 -4.48
C LEU A 39 -8.05 -5.37 -3.37
N VAL A 40 -8.01 -5.89 -2.15
CA VAL A 40 -7.30 -5.26 -1.02
C VAL A 40 -5.80 -5.16 -1.32
N GLU A 41 -5.19 -6.21 -1.87
CA GLU A 41 -3.77 -6.23 -2.23
C GLU A 41 -3.45 -5.22 -3.34
N ILE A 42 -4.25 -5.16 -4.41
CA ILE A 42 -4.10 -4.17 -5.49
C ILE A 42 -4.23 -2.75 -4.92
N HIS A 43 -5.25 -2.50 -4.11
CA HIS A 43 -5.48 -1.20 -3.47
C HIS A 43 -4.27 -0.74 -2.67
N ASN A 44 -3.80 -1.60 -1.75
CA ASN A 44 -2.66 -1.29 -0.88
C ASN A 44 -1.37 -1.14 -1.71
N SER A 45 -1.20 -1.95 -2.76
CA SER A 45 -0.05 -1.86 -3.67
C SER A 45 0.05 -0.48 -4.32
N ILE A 46 -1.03 0.05 -4.91
CA ILE A 46 -1.02 1.39 -5.53
C ILE A 46 -0.67 2.46 -4.49
N ALA A 47 -1.31 2.43 -3.32
CA ALA A 47 -1.05 3.39 -2.24
C ALA A 47 0.42 3.38 -1.80
N HIS A 48 1.01 2.18 -1.68
CA HIS A 48 2.41 2.02 -1.31
C HIS A 48 3.37 2.51 -2.39
N ARG A 49 3.05 2.32 -3.68
CA ARG A 49 3.88 2.82 -4.78
C ARG A 49 3.81 4.34 -4.91
N GLU A 50 2.63 4.93 -4.75
CA GLU A 50 2.47 6.38 -4.74
C GLU A 50 3.33 7.03 -3.63
N GLU A 51 3.28 6.48 -2.42
CA GLU A 51 4.13 6.91 -1.31
C GLU A 51 5.62 6.76 -1.65
N SER A 52 6.01 5.66 -2.32
CA SER A 52 7.40 5.40 -2.68
C SER A 52 7.92 6.41 -3.70
N VAL A 53 7.10 6.83 -4.67
CA VAL A 53 7.44 7.89 -5.63
C VAL A 53 7.67 9.21 -4.91
N LYS A 54 6.75 9.60 -4.02
CA LYS A 54 6.87 10.83 -3.22
C LYS A 54 8.09 10.79 -2.29
N ALA A 55 8.36 9.65 -1.66
CA ALA A 55 9.51 9.48 -0.78
C ALA A 55 10.82 9.58 -1.57
N ALA A 56 10.88 8.99 -2.77
CA ALA A 56 12.05 9.08 -3.64
C ALA A 56 12.28 10.50 -4.16
N ALA A 57 11.22 11.26 -4.49
CA ALA A 57 11.33 12.67 -4.83
C ALA A 57 11.84 13.49 -3.62
N ALA A 58 11.33 13.22 -2.42
CA ALA A 58 11.86 13.84 -1.21
C ALA A 58 13.36 13.53 -1.03
N ALA A 59 13.81 12.31 -1.35
CA ALA A 59 15.23 11.94 -1.28
C ALA A 59 16.08 12.70 -2.32
N LEU A 60 15.54 12.98 -3.51
CA LEU A 60 16.18 13.79 -4.55
C LEU A 60 16.48 15.21 -4.05
N HIS A 61 15.58 15.78 -3.24
CA HIS A 61 15.75 17.09 -2.61
C HIS A 61 16.60 17.06 -1.32
N GLY A 62 17.35 15.98 -1.07
CA GLY A 62 18.16 15.80 0.14
C GLY A 62 17.34 15.48 1.41
N GLY A 63 16.06 15.16 1.25
CA GLY A 63 15.16 14.79 2.33
C GLY A 63 15.57 13.50 3.04
N THR A 64 15.32 13.44 4.34
CA THR A 64 15.59 12.25 5.15
C THR A 64 14.58 11.14 4.84
N GLN A 65 15.09 9.93 4.69
CA GLN A 65 14.36 8.72 4.38
C GLN A 65 14.41 7.75 5.56
N ILE A 66 13.46 6.82 5.59
CA ILE A 66 13.45 5.73 6.58
C ILE A 66 13.21 4.37 5.96
N ARG A 67 13.91 3.37 6.50
CA ARG A 67 13.71 1.95 6.17
C ARG A 67 13.65 1.11 7.43
N LEU A 68 12.83 0.06 7.36
CA LEU A 68 12.90 -1.04 8.31
C LEU A 68 14.03 -1.98 7.90
N THR A 69 14.58 -2.68 8.89
CA THR A 69 15.52 -3.79 8.70
C THR A 69 15.10 -4.92 9.61
N VAL A 70 15.26 -6.16 9.16
CA VAL A 70 14.98 -7.37 9.94
C VAL A 70 16.29 -8.12 10.16
N GLU A 71 16.71 -8.22 11.41
CA GLU A 71 17.93 -8.90 11.80
C GLU A 71 17.74 -10.43 11.81
N ARG A 72 18.85 -11.19 11.92
CA ARG A 72 18.82 -12.67 11.90
C ARG A 72 17.92 -13.30 12.97
N ALA A 73 17.65 -12.60 14.07
CA ALA A 73 16.75 -13.04 15.13
C ALA A 73 15.27 -12.65 14.88
N GLY A 74 14.96 -12.05 13.73
CA GLY A 74 13.64 -11.50 13.41
C GLY A 74 13.38 -10.12 14.01
N GLN A 75 14.33 -9.56 14.76
CA GLN A 75 14.18 -8.23 15.35
C GLN A 75 14.10 -7.16 14.27
N VAL A 76 13.17 -6.23 14.47
CA VAL A 76 12.91 -5.12 13.57
C VAL A 76 13.60 -3.87 14.10
N ALA A 77 14.33 -3.17 13.24
CA ALA A 77 14.91 -1.87 13.53
C ALA A 77 14.54 -0.83 12.48
N LEU A 78 14.37 0.42 12.91
CA LEU A 78 14.11 1.58 12.06
C LEU A 78 15.40 2.38 11.84
N VAL A 79 15.73 2.65 10.58
CA VAL A 79 16.96 3.37 10.20
C VAL A 79 16.61 4.63 9.43
N PHE A 80 17.14 5.76 9.87
CA PHE A 80 17.09 7.05 9.18
C PHE A 80 18.33 7.22 8.31
N TRP A 81 18.14 7.67 7.08
CA TRP A 81 19.24 7.86 6.12
C TRP A 81 18.91 8.96 5.10
N CYS A 82 19.90 9.50 4.43
CA CYS A 82 19.74 10.43 3.29
C CYS A 82 20.84 10.20 2.26
N TYR A 83 20.77 10.88 1.12
CA TYR A 83 21.92 11.01 0.23
C TYR A 83 22.79 12.17 0.69
N ASP A 84 24.12 11.98 0.66
CA ASP A 84 25.08 13.06 0.87
C ASP A 84 25.34 13.84 -0.44
N ASP A 85 26.19 14.87 -0.38
CA ASP A 85 26.56 15.70 -1.54
C ASP A 85 27.23 14.92 -2.69
N LYS A 86 27.64 13.68 -2.44
CA LYS A 86 28.23 12.76 -3.43
C LYS A 86 27.25 11.70 -3.91
N ASN A 87 25.96 11.86 -3.59
CA ASN A 87 24.90 10.89 -3.87
C ASN A 87 25.16 9.51 -3.23
N GLN A 88 25.86 9.46 -2.10
CA GLN A 88 26.06 8.24 -1.32
C GLN A 88 25.10 8.18 -0.14
N VAL A 89 24.73 6.96 0.27
CA VAL A 89 23.85 6.76 1.41
C VAL A 89 24.59 7.11 2.71
N HIS A 90 24.10 8.12 3.41
CA HIS A 90 24.51 8.48 4.77
C HIS A 90 23.45 8.02 5.76
N VAL A 91 23.84 7.19 6.74
CA VAL A 91 22.96 6.77 7.83
C VAL A 91 23.09 7.78 8.96
N LEU A 92 21.96 8.36 9.37
CA LEU A 92 21.96 9.39 10.40
C LEU A 92 22.39 8.81 11.74
N THR A 93 23.26 9.54 12.42
CA THR A 93 23.57 9.36 13.84
C THR A 93 22.35 9.72 14.69
N ALA A 94 22.38 9.31 15.97
CA ALA A 94 21.30 9.67 16.90
C ALA A 94 21.13 11.19 17.04
N ALA A 95 22.22 11.96 17.04
CA ALA A 95 22.16 13.42 17.15
C ALA A 95 21.53 14.05 15.91
N GLU A 96 21.94 13.63 14.71
CA GLU A 96 21.35 14.12 13.45
C GLU A 96 19.86 13.75 13.38
N ARG A 97 19.48 12.54 13.83
CA ARG A 97 18.07 12.14 13.89
C ARG A 97 17.28 13.07 14.81
N GLU A 98 17.76 13.35 16.02
CA GLU A 98 17.06 14.26 16.94
C GLU A 98 16.88 15.65 16.35
N GLU A 99 17.91 16.20 15.69
CA GLU A 99 17.81 17.47 14.97
C GLU A 99 16.72 17.43 13.88
N LYS A 100 16.61 16.33 13.14
CA LYS A 100 15.53 16.17 12.15
C LYS A 100 14.15 16.12 12.79
N LEU A 101 14.01 15.41 13.90
CA LEU A 101 12.72 15.26 14.61
C LEU A 101 12.25 16.57 15.26
N ASP A 102 13.17 17.48 15.59
CA ASP A 102 12.85 18.82 16.13
C ASP A 102 12.15 19.75 15.13
N PHE A 103 12.05 19.36 13.85
CA PHE A 103 11.39 20.16 12.83
C PHE A 103 9.90 20.42 13.13
N SER A 104 9.18 19.45 13.69
CA SER A 104 7.76 19.61 14.05
C SER A 104 7.32 18.62 15.12
N VAL A 105 6.30 19.01 15.90
CA VAL A 105 5.72 18.14 16.94
C VAL A 105 5.14 16.88 16.30
N GLU A 106 4.45 17.01 15.17
CA GLU A 106 3.80 15.90 14.48
C GLU A 106 4.81 14.87 13.94
N LEU A 107 5.97 15.33 13.45
CA LEU A 107 7.05 14.43 13.03
C LEU A 107 7.62 13.64 14.21
N ARG A 108 7.84 14.31 15.34
CA ARG A 108 8.32 13.67 16.58
C ARG A 108 7.31 12.66 17.12
N GLU A 109 6.03 13.02 17.18
CA GLU A 109 4.94 12.11 17.57
C GLU A 109 4.87 10.88 16.64
N ALA A 110 4.95 11.08 15.32
CA ALA A 110 4.94 9.97 14.37
C ALA A 110 6.14 9.03 14.55
N PHE A 111 7.30 9.56 14.93
CA PHE A 111 8.47 8.77 15.28
C PHE A 111 8.25 7.96 16.56
N GLU A 112 7.77 8.59 17.63
CA GLU A 112 7.49 7.93 18.90
C GLU A 112 6.46 6.79 18.75
N VAL A 113 5.42 7.01 17.95
CA VAL A 113 4.42 5.97 17.63
C VAL A 113 5.06 4.82 16.84
N SER A 114 5.95 5.12 15.89
CA SER A 114 6.66 4.10 15.11
C SER A 114 7.62 3.28 15.99
N ASP A 115 8.39 3.95 16.83
CA ASP A 115 9.33 3.31 17.77
C ASP A 115 8.58 2.42 18.77
N HIS A 116 7.46 2.91 19.30
CA HIS A 116 6.60 2.14 20.19
C HIS A 116 6.00 0.88 19.53
N ALA A 117 5.52 1.00 18.28
CA ALA A 117 4.99 -0.14 17.53
C ALA A 117 6.08 -1.20 17.29
N ILE A 118 7.29 -0.78 16.92
CA ILE A 118 8.44 -1.67 16.70
C ILE A 118 8.86 -2.35 18.01
N SER A 119 8.96 -1.59 19.10
CA SER A 119 9.28 -2.12 20.43
C SER A 119 8.25 -3.15 20.90
N THR A 120 6.96 -2.89 20.64
CA THR A 120 5.85 -3.80 20.96
C THR A 120 5.96 -5.10 20.16
N LEU A 121 6.20 -5.02 18.85
CA LEU A 121 6.41 -6.20 18.01
C LEU A 121 7.62 -7.01 18.50
N ASN A 122 8.77 -6.38 18.69
CA ASN A 122 9.99 -7.05 19.15
C ASN A 122 9.80 -7.71 20.51
N THR A 123 9.10 -7.05 21.44
CA THR A 123 8.76 -7.62 22.75
C THR A 123 7.87 -8.85 22.61
N ALA A 124 6.84 -8.78 21.76
CA ALA A 124 5.93 -9.89 21.51
C ALA A 124 6.62 -11.07 20.80
N MET A 125 7.63 -10.82 19.96
CA MET A 125 8.45 -11.88 19.38
C MET A 125 9.32 -12.60 20.41
N GLN A 126 9.87 -11.86 21.38
CA GLN A 126 10.67 -12.43 22.47
C GLN A 126 9.80 -13.17 23.49
N LYS A 127 8.59 -12.66 23.76
CA LYS A 127 7.63 -13.24 24.69
C LYS A 127 6.25 -13.34 24.02
N PRO A 128 6.01 -14.40 23.23
CA PRO A 128 4.75 -14.58 22.52
C PRO A 128 3.55 -14.62 23.49
N PRO A 129 2.41 -14.00 23.13
CA PRO A 129 1.22 -14.01 23.98
C PRO A 129 0.56 -15.39 24.08
N THR A 130 0.84 -16.29 23.13
CA THR A 130 0.32 -17.67 23.09
C THR A 130 1.36 -18.63 22.57
N ASP A 131 1.13 -19.93 22.72
CA ASP A 131 1.98 -21.00 22.17
C ASP A 131 1.74 -21.25 20.66
N ALA A 132 0.89 -20.46 19.99
CA ALA A 132 0.67 -20.59 18.56
C ALA A 132 1.96 -20.29 17.75
N PRO A 133 2.08 -20.77 16.49
CA PRO A 133 3.21 -20.38 15.64
C PRO A 133 3.28 -18.87 15.45
N LEU A 134 4.48 -18.27 15.47
CA LEU A 134 4.67 -16.85 15.16
C LEU A 134 4.48 -16.58 13.67
N CYS A 135 4.00 -15.38 13.33
CA CYS A 135 3.98 -14.96 11.93
C CYS A 135 5.42 -14.84 11.42
N GLN A 136 5.61 -15.21 10.15
CA GLN A 136 6.86 -14.99 9.45
C GLN A 136 6.71 -13.75 8.58
N PHE A 137 7.73 -12.90 8.61
CA PHE A 137 7.77 -11.71 7.78
C PHE A 137 9.21 -11.42 7.36
N ALA A 138 9.34 -10.71 6.25
CA ALA A 138 10.61 -10.26 5.71
C ALA A 138 10.55 -8.76 5.45
N GLU A 139 11.70 -8.11 5.52
CA GLU A 139 11.84 -6.76 5.00
C GLU A 139 11.79 -6.79 3.48
N LYS A 140 10.95 -5.97 2.88
CA LYS A 140 10.95 -5.70 1.44
C LYS A 140 10.65 -4.23 1.19
N ARG A 141 11.61 -3.50 0.63
CA ARG A 141 11.49 -2.09 0.23
C ARG A 141 11.10 -1.17 1.39
N GLY A 142 11.78 -1.35 2.53
CA GLY A 142 11.61 -0.62 3.77
C GLY A 142 10.35 -0.98 4.55
N ARG A 143 9.64 -2.07 4.24
CA ARG A 143 8.42 -2.50 4.92
C ARG A 143 8.51 -3.96 5.37
N LEU A 144 7.67 -4.33 6.33
CA LEU A 144 7.52 -5.73 6.72
C LEU A 144 6.44 -6.38 5.87
N ILE A 145 6.79 -7.45 5.16
CA ILE A 145 5.85 -8.27 4.39
C ILE A 145 5.67 -9.59 5.12
N VAL A 146 4.45 -9.87 5.57
CA VAL A 146 4.10 -11.15 6.18
C VAL A 146 4.13 -12.25 5.11
N THR A 147 5.10 -13.16 5.21
CA THR A 147 5.27 -14.32 4.32
C THR A 147 4.46 -15.51 4.80
N LYS A 148 4.18 -15.59 6.11
CA LYS A 148 3.26 -16.57 6.69
C LYS A 148 2.46 -15.92 7.81
N ARG A 149 1.14 -15.84 7.64
CA ARG A 149 0.22 -15.26 8.63
C ARG A 149 -0.01 -16.24 9.77
N GLU A 150 0.25 -15.79 11.00
CA GLU A 150 -0.03 -16.50 12.25
C GLU A 150 -0.20 -15.44 13.37
N GLN A 151 0.10 -15.73 14.65
CA GLN A 151 0.05 -14.69 15.68
C GLN A 151 1.04 -13.54 15.38
N LEU A 152 0.71 -12.34 15.87
CA LEU A 152 1.43 -11.08 15.69
C LEU A 152 1.29 -10.42 14.30
N ASP A 153 0.50 -10.97 13.37
CA ASP A 153 0.27 -10.35 12.05
C ASP A 153 -0.28 -8.92 12.16
N VAL A 154 -1.15 -8.67 13.15
CA VAL A 154 -1.66 -7.32 13.47
C VAL A 154 -0.53 -6.38 13.90
N LEU A 155 0.43 -6.83 14.72
CA LEU A 155 1.54 -5.98 15.18
C LEU A 155 2.50 -5.63 14.04
N VAL A 156 2.76 -6.57 13.13
CA VAL A 156 3.56 -6.29 11.91
C VAL A 156 2.90 -5.20 11.07
N ARG A 157 1.57 -5.23 10.99
CA ARG A 157 0.81 -4.19 10.30
C ARG A 157 0.82 -2.85 11.04
N ASP A 158 0.66 -2.86 12.36
CA ASP A 158 0.72 -1.63 13.16
C ASP A 158 2.06 -0.91 12.97
N VAL A 159 3.16 -1.66 12.87
CA VAL A 159 4.48 -1.12 12.48
C VAL A 159 4.44 -0.47 11.10
N ASN A 160 3.90 -1.14 10.07
CA ASN A 160 3.83 -0.57 8.73
C ASN A 160 2.97 0.71 8.68
N VAL A 161 1.84 0.76 9.40
CA VAL A 161 0.96 1.93 9.48
C VAL A 161 1.65 3.10 10.18
N ALA A 162 2.35 2.84 11.29
CA ALA A 162 3.09 3.87 12.00
C ALA A 162 4.23 4.44 11.14
N VAL A 163 5.01 3.55 10.50
CA VAL A 163 6.11 3.93 9.60
C VAL A 163 5.62 4.70 8.37
N PHE A 164 4.46 4.33 7.81
CA PHE A 164 3.81 5.09 6.73
C PHE A 164 3.56 6.54 7.16
N THR A 165 3.02 6.73 8.37
CA THR A 165 2.74 8.06 8.92
C THR A 165 4.02 8.86 9.12
N LEU A 166 5.08 8.22 9.64
CA LEU A 166 6.38 8.86 9.80
C LEU A 166 7.00 9.29 8.45
N ARG A 167 6.94 8.44 7.42
CA ARG A 167 7.39 8.80 6.06
C ARG A 167 6.65 10.00 5.52
N LYS A 168 5.34 10.09 5.75
CA LYS A 168 4.53 11.24 5.35
C LYS A 168 5.07 12.54 5.92
N HIS A 169 5.35 12.58 7.22
CA HIS A 169 5.89 13.80 7.84
C HIS A 169 7.28 14.16 7.33
N LEU A 170 8.12 13.17 7.01
CA LEU A 170 9.42 13.39 6.36
C LEU A 170 9.28 13.94 4.93
N MET A 171 8.31 13.46 4.15
CA MET A 171 8.02 14.00 2.81
C MET A 171 7.53 15.45 2.89
N ILE A 172 6.65 15.76 3.84
CA ILE A 172 6.17 17.14 4.07
C ILE A 172 7.33 18.06 4.47
N GLN A 173 8.24 17.59 5.33
CA GLN A 173 9.45 18.33 5.69
C GLN A 173 10.33 18.63 4.46
N ALA A 174 10.40 17.69 3.51
CA ALA A 174 11.08 17.86 2.23
C ALA A 174 10.24 18.60 1.16
N GLN A 175 9.08 19.16 1.55
CA GLN A 175 8.17 19.92 0.67
C GLN A 175 7.53 19.11 -0.48
N VAL A 176 7.58 17.78 -0.43
CA VAL A 176 6.92 16.92 -1.43
C VAL A 176 5.55 16.52 -0.90
N THR A 177 4.49 17.05 -1.51
CA THR A 177 3.12 16.88 -0.98
C THR A 177 2.20 16.09 -1.90
N ASN A 178 2.45 16.13 -3.21
CA ASN A 178 1.60 15.49 -4.21
C ASN A 178 2.38 14.69 -5.25
N LEU A 179 1.66 13.85 -6.00
CA LEU A 179 2.27 12.96 -6.97
C LEU A 179 2.72 13.74 -8.22
N CYS A 180 1.98 14.77 -8.61
CA CYS A 180 2.33 15.62 -9.75
C CYS A 180 3.74 16.24 -9.60
N GLU A 181 4.05 16.82 -8.43
CA GLU A 181 5.38 17.36 -8.10
C GLU A 181 6.46 16.29 -8.25
N ALA A 182 6.28 15.14 -7.60
CA ALA A 182 7.26 14.06 -7.64
C ALA A 182 7.50 13.50 -9.06
N VAL A 183 6.45 13.44 -9.89
CA VAL A 183 6.58 13.04 -11.30
C VAL A 183 7.28 14.13 -12.10
N TYR A 184 6.97 15.41 -11.86
CA TYR A 184 7.64 16.53 -12.54
C TYR A 184 9.14 16.54 -12.22
N ASP A 185 9.54 16.37 -10.96
CA ASP A 185 10.93 16.25 -10.53
C ASP A 185 11.67 15.12 -11.29
N LEU A 186 10.99 13.97 -11.47
CA LEU A 186 11.55 12.88 -12.27
C LEU A 186 11.78 13.32 -13.72
N LEU A 187 10.79 13.95 -14.36
CA LEU A 187 10.92 14.36 -15.76
C LEU A 187 12.07 15.35 -15.96
N GLU A 188 12.28 16.28 -15.01
CA GLU A 188 13.43 17.18 -15.03
C GLU A 188 14.77 16.43 -14.94
N GLU A 189 14.89 15.42 -14.08
CA GLU A 189 16.10 14.60 -14.00
C GLU A 189 16.33 13.78 -15.26
N LEU A 190 15.29 13.19 -15.84
CA LEU A 190 15.39 12.41 -17.06
C LEU A 190 15.80 13.29 -18.26
N ALA A 191 15.29 14.53 -18.33
CA ALA A 191 15.63 15.48 -19.40
C ALA A 191 17.10 15.95 -19.38
N LYS A 192 17.82 15.75 -18.27
CA LYS A 192 19.26 16.04 -18.18
C LYS A 192 20.12 14.98 -18.88
N VAL A 193 19.60 13.77 -19.05
CA VAL A 193 20.36 12.61 -19.56
C VAL A 193 19.82 12.06 -20.87
N ASP A 194 18.57 12.35 -21.22
CA ASP A 194 17.93 11.91 -22.47
C ASP A 194 17.09 13.02 -23.12
N ASN A 195 16.87 12.93 -24.42
CA ASN A 195 16.10 13.93 -25.17
C ASN A 195 14.59 13.69 -25.03
N LEU A 196 13.99 14.30 -24.01
CA LEU A 196 12.57 14.19 -23.69
C LEU A 196 11.78 15.46 -24.04
N SER A 197 12.02 16.03 -25.22
CA SER A 197 11.44 17.32 -25.62
C SER A 197 9.93 17.32 -25.89
N ALA A 198 9.30 16.15 -26.05
CA ALA A 198 7.89 16.01 -26.42
C ALA A 198 7.14 15.05 -25.47
N LEU A 199 7.40 15.18 -24.16
CA LEU A 199 6.77 14.35 -23.15
C LEU A 199 5.26 14.51 -23.11
N SER A 200 4.56 13.39 -23.02
CA SER A 200 3.14 13.34 -22.70
C SER A 200 2.82 12.04 -21.98
N ALA A 201 1.63 11.95 -21.38
CA ALA A 201 1.10 10.70 -20.86
C ALA A 201 -0.22 10.36 -21.54
N THR A 202 -0.38 9.10 -21.91
CA THR A 202 -1.61 8.56 -22.48
C THR A 202 -2.10 7.37 -21.66
N THR A 203 -3.38 7.03 -21.81
CA THR A 203 -3.93 5.79 -21.24
C THR A 203 -4.19 4.81 -22.35
N SER A 204 -3.81 3.54 -22.16
CA SER A 204 -4.20 2.45 -23.05
C SER A 204 -5.71 2.21 -23.01
N GLU A 205 -6.22 1.36 -23.91
CA GLU A 205 -7.63 0.93 -23.91
C GLU A 205 -8.05 0.33 -22.57
N ASN A 206 -7.15 -0.42 -21.93
CA ASN A 206 -7.39 -1.00 -20.60
C ASN A 206 -7.24 0.00 -19.44
N GLY A 207 -6.87 1.25 -19.70
CA GLY A 207 -6.68 2.29 -18.67
C GLY A 207 -5.29 2.36 -18.03
N ALA A 208 -4.30 1.60 -18.51
CA ALA A 208 -2.91 1.67 -18.04
C ALA A 208 -2.22 2.94 -18.55
N ILE A 209 -1.38 3.57 -17.73
CA ILE A 209 -0.66 4.79 -18.11
C ILE A 209 0.57 4.43 -18.94
N LYS A 210 0.80 5.18 -20.02
CA LYS A 210 2.05 5.18 -20.79
C LYS A 210 2.62 6.57 -20.87
N ILE A 211 3.90 6.73 -20.54
CA ILE A 211 4.66 7.94 -20.81
C ILE A 211 5.17 7.86 -22.24
N MET A 212 5.00 8.93 -23.00
CA MET A 212 5.32 9.03 -24.41
C MET A 212 6.30 10.19 -24.62
N ASN A 213 7.16 10.08 -25.63
CA ASN A 213 7.97 11.17 -26.14
C ASN A 213 7.69 11.30 -27.64
N GLY A 214 6.84 12.27 -28.01
CA GLY A 214 6.23 12.29 -29.34
C GLY A 214 5.30 11.08 -29.53
N GLU A 215 5.57 10.27 -30.55
CA GLU A 215 4.79 9.06 -30.87
C GLU A 215 5.34 7.80 -30.18
N ASP A 216 6.56 7.86 -29.62
CA ASP A 216 7.25 6.69 -29.07
C ASP A 216 6.99 6.52 -27.57
N PRO A 217 6.68 5.30 -27.10
CA PRO A 217 6.58 5.02 -25.67
C PRO A 217 7.96 5.09 -25.01
N VAL A 218 8.03 5.76 -23.86
CA VAL A 218 9.25 5.84 -23.06
C VAL A 218 9.32 4.63 -22.13
N ASP A 219 10.33 3.78 -22.31
CA ASP A 219 10.70 2.80 -21.29
C ASP A 219 11.64 3.46 -20.29
N LEU A 220 11.09 3.86 -19.13
CA LEU A 220 11.87 4.47 -18.06
C LEU A 220 13.09 3.61 -17.67
N ARG A 221 13.00 2.28 -17.73
CA ARG A 221 14.13 1.39 -17.34
C ARG A 221 15.31 1.47 -18.29
N ALA A 222 15.09 1.91 -19.53
CA ALA A 222 16.14 2.07 -20.52
C ALA A 222 16.96 3.35 -20.30
N ILE A 223 16.46 4.30 -19.50
CA ILE A 223 17.15 5.56 -19.21
C ILE A 223 18.20 5.32 -18.12
N ASP A 224 19.47 5.52 -18.47
CA ASP A 224 20.65 5.30 -17.63
C ASP A 224 21.35 6.63 -17.26
N ASN A 225 22.54 6.54 -16.65
CA ASN A 225 23.38 7.68 -16.27
C ASN A 225 22.74 8.69 -15.27
N LEU A 226 21.70 8.27 -14.56
CA LEU A 226 21.08 9.03 -13.48
C LEU A 226 21.92 9.01 -12.20
N THR A 227 21.81 10.08 -11.40
CA THR A 227 22.30 10.07 -10.01
C THR A 227 21.55 9.00 -9.20
N ALA A 228 22.13 8.53 -8.09
CA ALA A 228 21.48 7.54 -7.23
C ALA A 228 20.05 7.95 -6.77
N PRO A 229 19.80 9.18 -6.29
CA PRO A 229 18.43 9.60 -5.96
C PRO A 229 17.49 9.65 -7.17
N ALA A 230 17.95 10.13 -8.33
CA ALA A 230 17.12 10.15 -9.53
C ALA A 230 16.80 8.74 -10.04
N ALA A 231 17.75 7.80 -9.95
CA ALA A 231 17.52 6.40 -10.26
C ALA A 231 16.50 5.77 -9.29
N GLN A 232 16.55 6.09 -8.00
CA GLN A 232 15.54 5.64 -7.03
C GLN A 232 14.14 6.16 -7.38
N LEU A 233 14.02 7.43 -7.80
CA LEU A 233 12.75 8.02 -8.20
C LEU A 233 12.20 7.39 -9.50
N ARG A 234 13.06 7.16 -10.49
CA ARG A 234 12.73 6.41 -11.71
C ARG A 234 12.19 5.02 -11.37
N ASP A 235 12.90 4.27 -10.51
CA ASP A 235 12.52 2.91 -10.14
C ASP A 235 11.18 2.89 -9.39
N ALA A 236 10.95 3.84 -8.47
CA ALA A 236 9.68 3.99 -7.79
C ALA A 236 8.52 4.30 -8.76
N MET A 237 8.76 5.14 -9.76
CA MET A 237 7.77 5.48 -10.79
C MET A 237 7.44 4.29 -11.68
N VAL A 238 8.46 3.53 -12.07
CA VAL A 238 8.29 2.27 -12.82
C VAL A 238 7.36 1.32 -12.05
N GLU A 239 7.61 1.11 -10.76
CA GLU A 239 6.78 0.23 -9.94
C GLU A 239 5.34 0.74 -9.79
N LEU A 240 5.13 2.07 -9.72
CA LEU A 240 3.80 2.65 -9.72
C LEU A 240 3.07 2.34 -11.02
N LEU A 241 3.72 2.55 -12.18
CA LEU A 241 3.14 2.27 -13.49
C LEU A 241 2.78 0.78 -13.65
N GLU A 242 3.65 -0.15 -13.22
CA GLU A 242 3.36 -1.60 -13.22
C GLU A 242 2.16 -1.97 -12.32
N SER A 243 2.10 -1.41 -11.11
CA SER A 243 0.96 -1.62 -10.19
C SER A 243 -0.34 -1.07 -10.79
N MET A 244 -0.27 0.06 -11.48
CA MET A 244 -1.43 0.65 -12.15
C MET A 244 -1.87 -0.17 -13.36
N GLU A 245 -0.95 -0.70 -14.15
CA GLU A 245 -1.25 -1.61 -15.27
C GLU A 245 -1.95 -2.88 -14.77
N THR A 246 -1.40 -3.50 -13.71
CA THR A 246 -2.01 -4.66 -13.05
C THR A 246 -3.43 -4.34 -12.58
N ALA A 247 -3.60 -3.18 -11.92
CA ALA A 247 -4.89 -2.76 -11.40
C ALA A 247 -5.91 -2.48 -12.51
N ALA A 248 -5.47 -1.84 -13.60
CA ALA A 248 -6.31 -1.51 -14.74
C ALA A 248 -6.82 -2.78 -15.45
N ALA A 249 -6.00 -3.84 -15.49
CA ALA A 249 -6.39 -5.14 -16.04
C ALA A 249 -7.31 -5.94 -15.08
N SER A 250 -7.00 -6.02 -13.79
CA SER A 250 -7.68 -6.96 -12.87
C SER A 250 -8.89 -6.38 -12.15
N VAL A 251 -8.91 -5.09 -11.82
CA VAL A 251 -9.97 -4.50 -10.98
C VAL A 251 -11.38 -4.64 -11.59
N PRO A 252 -11.61 -4.47 -12.91
CA PRO A 252 -12.93 -4.65 -13.49
C PRO A 252 -13.53 -6.04 -13.24
N GLU A 253 -12.77 -7.10 -13.54
CA GLU A 253 -13.22 -8.49 -13.36
C GLU A 253 -13.41 -8.83 -11.88
N LEU A 254 -12.49 -8.39 -11.02
CA LEU A 254 -12.60 -8.57 -9.57
C LEU A 254 -13.81 -7.84 -8.98
N ALA A 255 -14.17 -6.67 -9.52
CA ALA A 255 -15.35 -5.93 -9.11
C ALA A 255 -16.64 -6.68 -9.46
N GLU A 256 -16.73 -7.26 -10.66
CA GLU A 256 -17.85 -8.10 -11.08
C GLU A 256 -17.95 -9.36 -10.22
N SER A 257 -16.83 -10.04 -9.99
CA SER A 257 -16.77 -11.22 -9.11
C SER A 257 -17.25 -10.89 -7.69
N CYS A 258 -16.74 -9.81 -7.09
CA CYS A 258 -17.18 -9.37 -5.77
C CYS A 258 -18.66 -8.98 -5.73
N ALA A 259 -19.19 -8.39 -6.80
CA ALA A 259 -20.62 -8.06 -6.90
C ALA A 259 -21.49 -9.32 -6.96
N ALA A 260 -21.09 -10.32 -7.75
CA ALA A 260 -21.80 -11.61 -7.82
C ALA A 260 -21.83 -12.31 -6.45
N PHE A 261 -20.67 -12.43 -5.79
CA PHE A 261 -20.60 -12.98 -4.42
C PHE A 261 -21.42 -12.16 -3.43
N SER A 262 -21.46 -10.84 -3.56
CA SER A 262 -22.26 -9.99 -2.69
C SER A 262 -23.76 -10.23 -2.83
N GLU A 263 -24.27 -10.45 -4.04
CA GLU A 263 -25.69 -10.75 -4.24
C GLU A 263 -26.06 -12.12 -3.67
N GLU A 264 -25.25 -13.16 -3.91
CA GLU A 264 -25.50 -14.49 -3.37
C GLU A 264 -25.43 -14.51 -1.83
N ALA A 265 -24.46 -13.80 -1.24
CA ALA A 265 -24.27 -13.72 0.20
C ALA A 265 -25.49 -13.12 0.92
N LYS A 266 -26.24 -12.21 0.30
CA LYS A 266 -27.44 -11.58 0.89
C LYS A 266 -28.58 -12.56 1.13
N GLU A 267 -28.59 -13.70 0.45
CA GLU A 267 -29.62 -14.73 0.64
C GLU A 267 -29.40 -15.57 1.90
N PHE A 268 -28.16 -15.63 2.40
CA PHE A 268 -27.76 -16.56 3.45
C PHE A 268 -28.49 -16.32 4.78
N PRO A 269 -28.72 -15.07 5.25
CA PRO A 269 -29.49 -14.83 6.46
C PRO A 269 -30.86 -15.51 6.50
N ALA A 270 -31.56 -15.57 5.36
CA ALA A 270 -32.86 -16.24 5.27
C ALA A 270 -32.76 -17.77 5.33
N LYS A 271 -31.63 -18.33 4.90
CA LYS A 271 -31.38 -19.79 4.82
C LYS A 271 -30.86 -20.38 6.14
N ILE A 272 -30.52 -19.56 7.14
CA ILE A 272 -29.92 -20.02 8.41
C ILE A 272 -30.74 -21.09 9.13
N PRO A 273 -32.07 -20.94 9.37
CA PRO A 273 -32.81 -21.92 10.17
C PRO A 273 -32.76 -23.34 9.57
N ASP A 274 -32.92 -23.43 8.26
CA ASP A 274 -32.86 -24.70 7.52
C ASP A 274 -31.43 -25.25 7.49
N ALA A 275 -30.44 -24.38 7.25
CA ALA A 275 -29.04 -24.78 7.18
C ALA A 275 -28.50 -25.29 8.54
N VAL A 276 -28.91 -24.69 9.66
CA VAL A 276 -28.60 -25.18 11.02
C VAL A 276 -29.18 -26.57 11.24
N THR A 277 -30.45 -26.76 10.87
CA THR A 277 -31.13 -28.06 11.01
C THR A 277 -30.45 -29.13 10.17
N ASN A 278 -30.14 -28.82 8.91
CA ASN A 278 -29.48 -29.73 7.96
C ASN A 278 -28.02 -30.06 8.36
N ALA A 279 -27.35 -29.14 9.06
CA ALA A 279 -26.01 -29.38 9.62
C ALA A 279 -26.02 -30.20 10.92
N GLY A 280 -27.19 -30.63 11.41
CA GLY A 280 -27.31 -31.38 12.67
C GLY A 280 -27.00 -30.55 13.92
N LEU A 281 -27.03 -29.22 13.80
CA LEU A 281 -26.82 -28.31 14.92
C LEU A 281 -28.14 -28.07 15.67
N GLY A 282 -28.06 -27.88 16.99
CA GLY A 282 -29.25 -27.57 17.79
C GLY A 282 -29.78 -26.15 17.53
N ASN A 283 -31.09 -25.94 17.67
CA ASN A 283 -31.75 -24.64 17.47
C ASN A 283 -31.14 -23.49 18.32
N GLY A 284 -30.48 -23.81 19.44
CA GLY A 284 -29.74 -22.84 20.25
C GLY A 284 -28.51 -22.22 19.56
N GLU A 285 -28.02 -22.81 18.46
CA GLU A 285 -26.89 -22.27 17.68
C GLU A 285 -27.34 -21.21 16.65
N ILE A 286 -28.64 -21.13 16.31
CA ILE A 286 -29.17 -20.18 15.30
C ILE A 286 -28.68 -18.74 15.55
N PRO A 287 -28.74 -18.17 16.77
CA PRO A 287 -28.27 -16.79 17.00
C PRO A 287 -26.77 -16.60 16.77
N LYS A 288 -25.96 -17.62 17.06
CA LYS A 288 -24.50 -17.58 16.87
C LYS A 288 -24.17 -17.60 15.38
N VAL A 289 -24.76 -18.55 14.64
CA VAL A 289 -24.62 -18.64 13.18
C VAL A 289 -25.08 -17.36 12.51
N ALA A 290 -26.22 -16.79 12.92
CA ALA A 290 -26.72 -15.54 12.37
C ALA A 290 -25.76 -14.37 12.57
N THR A 291 -25.18 -14.25 13.75
CA THR A 291 -24.19 -13.20 14.04
C THR A 291 -22.95 -13.34 13.17
N VAL A 292 -22.43 -14.56 12.99
CA VAL A 292 -21.25 -14.82 12.17
C VAL A 292 -21.54 -14.58 10.69
N THR A 293 -22.64 -15.14 10.19
CA THR A 293 -23.11 -15.00 8.80
C THR A 293 -23.27 -13.51 8.46
N ALA A 294 -23.97 -12.73 9.29
CA ALA A 294 -24.16 -11.30 9.06
C ALA A 294 -22.83 -10.53 8.99
N ARG A 295 -21.83 -10.93 9.78
CA ARG A 295 -20.47 -10.32 9.72
C ARG A 295 -19.77 -10.66 8.41
N ASN A 296 -19.78 -11.92 7.98
CA ASN A 296 -19.16 -12.33 6.71
C ASN A 296 -19.86 -11.68 5.50
N VAL A 297 -21.20 -11.68 5.47
CA VAL A 297 -21.98 -11.00 4.42
C VAL A 297 -21.63 -9.51 4.34
N LYS A 298 -21.52 -8.83 5.49
CA LYS A 298 -21.09 -7.43 5.53
C LYS A 298 -19.68 -7.25 4.98
N ALA A 299 -18.76 -8.16 5.28
CA ALA A 299 -17.39 -8.09 4.80
C ALA A 299 -17.33 -8.26 3.27
N ILE A 300 -18.05 -9.22 2.70
CA ILE A 300 -18.13 -9.44 1.25
C ILE A 300 -18.75 -8.24 0.53
N CYS A 301 -19.86 -7.71 1.07
CA CYS A 301 -20.52 -6.53 0.49
C CYS A 301 -19.60 -5.30 0.39
N ASN A 302 -18.52 -5.22 1.18
CA ASN A 302 -17.54 -4.14 1.06
C ASN A 302 -16.67 -4.21 -0.21
N GLY A 303 -16.61 -5.36 -0.90
CA GLY A 303 -15.80 -5.52 -2.12
C GLY A 303 -16.12 -4.50 -3.19
N SER A 304 -17.41 -4.23 -3.43
CA SER A 304 -17.85 -3.18 -4.37
C SER A 304 -17.34 -1.78 -4.00
N LYS A 305 -17.28 -1.47 -2.70
CA LYS A 305 -16.72 -0.21 -2.20
C LYS A 305 -15.22 -0.14 -2.43
N ILE A 306 -14.49 -1.22 -2.14
CA ILE A 306 -13.04 -1.29 -2.33
C ILE A 306 -12.68 -1.16 -3.81
N ALA A 307 -13.36 -1.91 -4.69
CA ALA A 307 -13.19 -1.80 -6.14
C ALA A 307 -13.38 -0.35 -6.61
N ARG A 308 -14.50 0.29 -6.21
CA ARG A 308 -14.78 1.68 -6.57
C ARG A 308 -13.69 2.66 -6.11
N VAL A 309 -13.23 2.55 -4.86
CA VAL A 309 -12.17 3.43 -4.33
C VAL A 309 -10.86 3.17 -5.09
N THR A 310 -10.54 1.92 -5.39
CA THR A 310 -9.34 1.55 -6.17
C THR A 310 -9.39 2.13 -7.58
N THR A 311 -10.54 2.06 -8.27
CA THR A 311 -10.73 2.73 -9.57
C THR A 311 -10.53 4.24 -9.48
N VAL A 312 -10.99 4.89 -8.39
CA VAL A 312 -10.75 6.32 -8.17
C VAL A 312 -9.26 6.62 -7.99
N MET A 313 -8.52 5.77 -7.27
CA MET A 313 -7.07 5.93 -7.12
C MET A 313 -6.32 5.81 -8.44
N ILE A 314 -6.67 4.82 -9.26
CA ILE A 314 -6.07 4.65 -10.60
C ILE A 314 -6.28 5.95 -11.40
N LYS A 315 -7.53 6.45 -11.45
CA LYS A 315 -7.86 7.70 -12.15
C LYS A 315 -7.12 8.93 -11.59
N TYR A 316 -6.96 9.00 -10.27
CA TYR A 316 -6.18 10.05 -9.62
C TYR A 316 -4.73 10.01 -10.09
N ALA A 317 -4.05 8.88 -9.96
CA ALA A 317 -2.66 8.75 -10.38
C ALA A 317 -2.48 9.02 -11.89
N CYS A 318 -3.41 8.56 -12.75
CA CYS A 318 -3.42 8.92 -14.18
C CYS A 318 -3.43 10.43 -14.39
N ARG A 319 -4.33 11.13 -13.68
CA ARG A 319 -4.45 12.57 -13.79
C ARG A 319 -3.17 13.28 -13.35
N GLU A 320 -2.57 12.88 -12.23
CA GLU A 320 -1.36 13.51 -11.71
C GLU A 320 -0.18 13.33 -12.66
N VAL A 321 -0.01 12.14 -13.25
CA VAL A 321 1.04 11.89 -14.24
C VAL A 321 0.80 12.72 -15.51
N MET A 322 -0.44 12.78 -16.01
CA MET A 322 -0.79 13.62 -17.16
C MET A 322 -0.53 15.11 -16.88
N LEU A 323 -0.92 15.59 -15.70
CA LEU A 323 -0.66 16.96 -15.28
C LEU A 323 0.83 17.26 -15.27
N ALA A 324 1.64 16.40 -14.66
CA ALA A 324 3.10 16.57 -14.62
C ALA A 324 3.71 16.65 -16.03
N THR A 325 3.32 15.75 -16.94
CA THR A 325 3.81 15.79 -18.34
C THR A 325 3.35 17.00 -19.15
N SER A 326 2.32 17.72 -18.69
CA SER A 326 1.82 18.93 -19.36
C SER A 326 2.51 20.21 -18.91
N ILE A 327 3.31 20.15 -17.84
CA ILE A 327 4.08 21.30 -17.36
C ILE A 327 5.30 21.48 -18.28
N PRO A 328 5.51 22.67 -18.87
CA PRO A 328 6.69 22.93 -19.70
C PRO A 328 7.98 22.76 -18.90
N MET A 329 8.93 21.98 -19.42
CA MET A 329 10.26 21.84 -18.79
C MET A 329 11.11 23.08 -19.09
N GLY A 330 11.69 23.69 -18.04
CA GLY A 330 12.66 24.79 -18.15
C GLY A 330 12.09 26.22 -18.09
N ALA A 331 11.40 26.55 -17.00
CA ALA A 331 11.13 27.95 -16.62
C ALA A 331 12.19 28.48 -15.64
#